data_AF-A0A8S2TXN8-F1
#
_entry.id   AF-A0A8S2TXN8-F1
#
_cell.length_a   1.000
_cell.length_b   1.000
_cell.length_c   1.000
_cell.angle_alpha   90.00
_cell.angle_beta   90.00
_cell.angle_gamma   90.00
#
_symmetry.space_group_name_H-M   'P 1'
#
loop_
_entity.id
_entity.type
_entity.pdbx_description
1 polymer ?
#
loop_
_entity_poly.entity_id
_entity_poly.type
_entity_poly.pdbx_seq_one_letter_code
_entity_poly.pdbx_strand_id
1 'polypeptide(L)'
;TVTFDHDHILETVHIDVCPDTCLAIEDLIGRLEFDLNGSESGCKMDQCVPLTKEIELIKKDVDYSNAPIDYFITFDNPSQAISIDKSKFNGEFNQDFTIRMWMKHGQSQLLDGSRDKEHIFCKSDNKKKNRHHVALLIQSNSLKLLIRKVSSTNETNYYPSEWIWTLSQINDDQWHFYELYVHYPTSIDLYIDKQLFIVNEENFQIINDHPLENINGTDQTAFTLGACWHPRASHMLQNFNGKLSGLIIEQKEQEERANGCIRECEQFIEIADIIPKTETVEFISNENQSVWILRTDSTESFENLLKHVVYRNRPIPMIPGERKLTLKTSLKCLGDNHTTDLKPFVKRLIIESKPVRIELKGNTNYLIDEQTINSGIYLFQNLSIFTDSIITPIHADIKECSISTQPNLLYDFEQLIIPTEYIQSQNVQHLLTQTGLILTGKNF
;
A
#
# COMPACT_ATOMS: atom_id res chain seq x y z
N THR A 1 -33.06 14.25 9.67
CA THR A 1 -32.17 14.40 8.50
C THR A 1 -30.91 15.10 8.96
N VAL A 2 -29.87 14.33 9.28
CA VAL A 2 -28.50 14.81 9.38
C VAL A 2 -27.65 13.75 8.70
N THR A 3 -26.97 14.21 7.66
CA THR A 3 -26.21 13.46 6.66
C THR A 3 -24.95 12.87 7.27
N PHE A 4 -24.62 11.65 6.87
CA PHE A 4 -23.33 11.02 7.12
C PHE A 4 -22.25 11.77 6.34
N ASP A 5 -21.26 12.33 7.03
CA ASP A 5 -19.99 12.73 6.42
C ASP A 5 -18.96 11.67 6.83
N HIS A 6 -18.72 10.74 5.90
CA HIS A 6 -17.74 9.66 6.02
C HIS A 6 -16.40 10.16 5.50
N ASP A 7 -15.71 10.98 6.31
CA ASP A 7 -14.29 11.24 6.18
C ASP A 7 -13.82 11.97 7.44
N HIS A 8 -13.31 11.22 8.42
CA HIS A 8 -12.57 11.82 9.53
C HIS A 8 -11.18 12.22 9.01
N ILE A 9 -11.11 13.31 8.26
CA ILE A 9 -9.85 14.00 7.94
C ILE A 9 -9.33 14.55 9.27
N LEU A 10 -8.39 13.83 9.87
CA LEU A 10 -7.67 14.30 11.04
C LEU A 10 -6.63 15.31 10.56
N GLU A 11 -6.82 16.55 11.00
CA GLU A 11 -5.93 17.72 11.03
C GLU A 11 -4.73 17.73 10.06
N THR A 12 -4.67 18.77 9.23
CA THR A 12 -3.46 19.18 8.50
C THR A 12 -2.28 19.35 9.46
N VAL A 13 -1.20 18.62 9.19
CA VAL A 13 0.04 18.76 9.97
C VAL A 13 0.79 19.99 9.48
N HIS A 14 0.87 21.05 10.30
CA HIS A 14 1.70 22.21 10.00
C HIS A 14 3.12 21.99 10.53
N ILE A 15 4.11 22.03 9.64
CA ILE A 15 5.52 21.86 9.97
C ILE A 15 6.23 23.17 9.62
N ASP A 16 6.66 23.90 10.66
CA ASP A 16 7.55 25.04 10.48
C ASP A 16 8.97 24.53 10.21
N VAL A 17 9.43 24.64 8.96
CA VAL A 17 10.82 24.41 8.61
C VAL A 17 11.57 25.70 8.95
N CYS A 18 12.46 25.67 9.95
CA CYS A 18 13.24 26.86 10.30
C CYS A 18 14.32 27.15 9.23
N PRO A 19 14.63 28.44 8.94
CA PRO A 19 15.16 28.86 7.63
C PRO A 19 16.67 28.70 7.42
N ASP A 20 17.42 28.10 8.35
CA ASP A 20 18.88 28.29 8.37
C ASP A 20 19.70 27.11 7.82
N THR A 21 19.08 26.05 7.28
CA THR A 21 19.80 24.79 6.98
C THR A 21 20.03 24.46 5.51
N CYS A 22 19.31 25.07 4.57
CA CYS A 22 19.65 25.01 3.13
C CYS A 22 19.59 26.44 2.56
N LEU A 23 20.74 27.09 2.39
CA LEU A 23 20.82 28.44 1.81
C LEU A 23 20.70 28.36 0.28
N ALA A 24 19.72 29.10 -0.26
CA ALA A 24 19.56 29.54 -1.66
C ALA A 24 19.80 28.51 -2.79
N ILE A 25 18.69 28.06 -3.40
CA ILE A 25 18.58 27.44 -4.74
C ILE A 25 19.35 26.12 -4.87
N GLU A 26 18.93 25.11 -4.12
CA GLU A 26 19.40 23.74 -4.33
C GLU A 26 18.23 22.77 -4.29
N ASP A 27 18.25 21.79 -5.21
CA ASP A 27 17.35 20.64 -5.15
C ASP A 27 17.45 20.00 -3.74
N LEU A 28 16.31 19.68 -3.17
CA LEU A 28 16.19 19.15 -1.82
C LEU A 28 15.51 17.78 -1.85
N ILE A 29 16.04 16.84 -1.06
CA ILE A 29 15.39 15.56 -0.82
C ILE A 29 14.98 15.50 0.65
N GLY A 30 13.67 15.49 0.88
CA GLY A 30 13.08 15.32 2.19
C GLY A 30 12.56 13.89 2.37
N ARG A 31 13.05 13.21 3.41
CA ARG A 31 12.54 11.92 3.86
C ARG A 31 11.65 12.13 5.08
N LEU A 32 10.39 11.73 4.96
CA LEU A 32 9.41 11.66 6.02
C LEU A 32 9.30 10.21 6.50
N GLU A 33 9.44 9.97 7.79
CA GLU A 33 9.22 8.68 8.42
C GLU A 33 8.24 8.82 9.57
N PHE A 34 7.30 7.90 9.61
CA PHE A 34 6.21 7.92 10.54
C PHE A 34 6.25 6.73 11.48
N ASP A 35 6.08 7.03 12.78
CA ASP A 35 6.05 6.07 13.85
C ASP A 35 4.81 6.28 14.73
N LEU A 36 3.94 5.26 14.72
CA LEU A 36 2.78 5.15 15.61
C LEU A 36 3.10 4.16 16.70
N ASN A 37 3.31 4.67 17.91
CA ASN A 37 3.44 3.81 19.08
C ASN A 37 2.12 3.04 19.29
N GLY A 38 2.18 1.70 19.16
CA GLY A 38 1.09 0.80 19.51
C GLY A 38 0.14 0.41 18.37
N SER A 39 0.49 0.66 17.10
CA SER A 39 -0.20 0.03 15.96
C SER A 39 0.57 -1.22 15.54
N GLU A 40 -0.12 -2.34 15.34
CA GLU A 40 0.33 -3.31 14.33
C GLU A 40 0.24 -2.57 13.00
N SER A 41 1.31 -1.88 12.58
CA SER A 41 1.39 -1.14 11.31
C SER A 41 1.53 -2.12 10.14
N GLY A 42 0.57 -3.02 10.00
CA GLY A 42 0.45 -3.92 8.87
C GLY A 42 -0.72 -3.49 8.01
N CYS A 43 -0.47 -3.17 6.74
CA CYS A 43 -1.56 -3.19 5.78
C CYS A 43 -2.03 -4.64 5.67
N LYS A 44 -3.26 -4.92 6.13
CA LYS A 44 -3.86 -6.23 5.94
C LYS A 44 -4.34 -6.29 4.50
N MET A 45 -3.81 -7.24 3.74
CA MET A 45 -4.54 -7.71 2.57
C MET A 45 -5.69 -8.54 3.09
N ASP A 46 -6.91 -8.01 3.06
CA ASP A 46 -8.06 -8.90 3.01
C ASP A 46 -7.91 -9.82 1.81
N GLN A 47 -8.43 -11.05 1.94
CA GLN A 47 -8.36 -12.12 0.93
C GLN A 47 -9.16 -11.75 -0.33
N CYS A 48 -8.70 -10.75 -1.06
CA CYS A 48 -8.98 -10.59 -2.47
C CYS A 48 -7.97 -11.48 -3.20
N VAL A 49 -8.48 -12.42 -3.99
CA VAL A 49 -7.71 -12.95 -5.11
C VAL A 49 -7.98 -11.95 -6.24
N PRO A 50 -7.15 -10.90 -6.43
CA PRO A 50 -7.33 -10.05 -7.60
C PRO A 50 -7.31 -10.95 -8.83
N LEU A 51 -8.24 -10.76 -9.75
CA LEU A 51 -8.13 -11.40 -11.06
C LEU A 51 -6.90 -10.81 -11.74
N THR A 52 -5.79 -11.52 -11.62
CA THR A 52 -4.53 -11.16 -12.25
C THR A 52 -4.33 -11.99 -13.51
N LYS A 53 -3.92 -11.30 -14.57
CA LYS A 53 -3.49 -11.92 -15.80
C LYS A 53 -2.00 -12.16 -15.72
N GLU A 54 -1.62 -13.40 -15.42
CA GLU A 54 -0.23 -13.84 -15.53
C GLU A 54 0.16 -14.07 -16.99
N ILE A 55 1.18 -13.34 -17.44
CA ILE A 55 1.79 -13.49 -18.76
C ILE A 55 3.16 -14.13 -18.57
N GLU A 56 3.25 -15.42 -18.86
CA GLU A 56 4.52 -16.15 -18.83
C GLU A 56 5.30 -15.88 -20.13
N LEU A 57 6.41 -15.14 -20.01
CA LEU A 57 7.29 -14.79 -21.14
C LEU A 57 8.44 -15.78 -21.26
N ILE A 58 8.98 -16.25 -20.13
CA ILE A 58 9.93 -17.36 -20.05
C ILE A 58 9.41 -18.33 -19.00
N LYS A 59 9.24 -19.59 -19.39
CA LYS A 59 8.73 -20.62 -18.49
C LYS A 59 9.61 -20.82 -17.25
N LYS A 60 8.98 -21.16 -16.14
CA LYS A 60 9.65 -21.52 -14.88
C LYS A 60 9.85 -23.04 -14.75
N ASP A 61 10.87 -23.44 -13.99
CA ASP A 61 11.23 -24.84 -13.78
C ASP A 61 10.21 -25.55 -12.88
N VAL A 62 10.01 -25.07 -11.63
CA VAL A 62 9.01 -25.61 -10.70
C VAL A 62 8.49 -24.56 -9.70
N ASP A 63 9.37 -23.86 -8.97
CA ASP A 63 9.02 -22.74 -8.06
C ASP A 63 10.10 -21.62 -8.05
N TYR A 64 9.77 -20.46 -7.45
CA TYR A 64 10.70 -19.32 -7.30
C TYR A 64 11.55 -19.40 -6.03
N SER A 65 11.48 -20.50 -5.28
CA SER A 65 12.19 -20.64 -4.01
C SER A 65 13.67 -20.95 -4.20
N ASN A 66 14.04 -21.52 -5.35
CA ASN A 66 15.41 -21.90 -5.65
C ASN A 66 15.85 -21.36 -7.02
N ALA A 67 17.15 -21.16 -7.17
CA ALA A 67 17.74 -20.82 -8.46
C ALA A 67 17.42 -21.91 -9.51
N PRO A 68 17.25 -21.53 -10.78
CA PRO A 68 16.87 -22.47 -11.84
C PRO A 68 17.97 -23.50 -12.09
N ILE A 69 17.56 -24.75 -12.37
CA ILE A 69 18.47 -25.89 -12.58
C ILE A 69 18.40 -26.34 -14.05
N ASP A 70 17.20 -26.59 -14.57
CA ASP A 70 16.99 -27.24 -15.86
C ASP A 70 16.35 -26.32 -16.90
N TYR A 71 15.50 -25.37 -16.49
CA TYR A 71 14.78 -24.50 -17.44
C TYR A 71 15.22 -23.04 -17.39
N PHE A 72 16.09 -22.64 -18.33
CA PHE A 72 16.49 -21.23 -18.55
C PHE A 72 16.86 -20.97 -20.01
N ILE A 73 16.77 -19.71 -20.43
CA ILE A 73 17.24 -19.24 -21.74
C ILE A 73 18.58 -18.55 -21.53
N THR A 74 19.59 -18.96 -22.30
CA THR A 74 20.89 -18.27 -22.37
C THR A 74 20.87 -17.29 -23.54
N PHE A 75 21.35 -16.08 -23.32
CA PHE A 75 21.57 -15.02 -24.31
C PHE A 75 23.08 -14.74 -24.33
N ASP A 76 23.81 -15.40 -25.22
CA ASP A 76 25.28 -15.33 -25.31
C ASP A 76 25.78 -14.88 -26.70
N ASN A 77 24.85 -14.63 -27.63
CA ASN A 77 25.13 -14.23 -29.00
C ASN A 77 24.48 -12.87 -29.32
N PRO A 78 25.18 -11.91 -29.97
CA PRO A 78 24.63 -10.62 -30.41
C PRO A 78 23.38 -10.69 -31.29
N SER A 79 22.99 -11.86 -31.79
CA SER A 79 21.77 -12.04 -32.59
C SER A 79 20.61 -12.70 -31.84
N GLN A 80 20.79 -13.10 -30.58
CA GLN A 80 19.77 -13.82 -29.84
C GLN A 80 18.79 -12.87 -29.18
N ALA A 81 17.55 -12.91 -29.65
CA ALA A 81 16.42 -12.15 -29.13
C ALA A 81 15.11 -12.87 -29.47
N ILE A 82 14.06 -12.64 -28.70
CA ILE A 82 12.75 -13.29 -28.90
C ILE A 82 11.71 -12.21 -29.11
N SER A 83 11.05 -12.21 -30.28
CA SER A 83 9.88 -11.37 -30.52
C SER A 83 8.63 -12.01 -29.93
N ILE A 84 7.89 -11.23 -29.13
CA ILE A 84 6.64 -11.66 -28.52
C ILE A 84 5.47 -11.25 -29.43
N ASP A 85 4.61 -12.22 -29.72
CA ASP A 85 3.39 -11.99 -30.49
C ASP A 85 2.41 -11.13 -29.66
N LYS A 86 1.86 -10.09 -30.31
CA LYS A 86 0.85 -9.21 -29.73
C LYS A 86 -0.41 -9.94 -29.30
N SER A 87 -0.73 -11.06 -29.96
CA SER A 87 -1.87 -11.90 -29.57
C SER A 87 -1.70 -12.50 -28.16
N LYS A 88 -0.45 -12.73 -27.74
CA LYS A 88 -0.10 -13.23 -26.40
C LYS A 88 0.01 -12.09 -25.40
N PHE A 89 0.67 -11.00 -25.80
CA PHE A 89 0.85 -9.84 -24.94
C PHE A 89 1.05 -8.56 -25.75
N ASN A 90 0.20 -7.56 -25.53
CA ASN A 90 0.27 -6.27 -26.21
C ASN A 90 1.27 -5.29 -25.55
N GLY A 91 1.80 -5.63 -24.37
CA GLY A 91 2.75 -4.80 -23.63
C GLY A 91 2.17 -3.48 -23.14
N GLU A 92 0.88 -3.44 -22.77
CA GLU A 92 0.28 -2.26 -22.15
C GLU A 92 0.60 -2.24 -20.65
N PHE A 93 1.26 -1.18 -20.18
CA PHE A 93 1.68 -1.02 -18.78
C PHE A 93 1.11 0.29 -18.24
N ASN A 94 -0.22 0.37 -18.16
CA ASN A 94 -0.99 1.56 -17.80
C ASN A 94 -1.74 1.42 -16.45
N GLN A 95 -1.37 0.41 -15.67
CA GLN A 95 -1.95 0.02 -14.39
C GLN A 95 -0.89 -0.71 -13.57
N ASP A 96 -1.19 -1.11 -12.34
CA ASP A 96 -0.25 -1.87 -11.53
C ASP A 96 0.08 -3.22 -12.17
N PHE A 97 1.36 -3.59 -12.08
CA PHE A 97 1.83 -4.89 -12.53
C PHE A 97 3.05 -5.33 -11.72
N THR A 98 3.31 -6.63 -11.75
CA THR A 98 4.49 -7.22 -11.13
C THR A 98 5.35 -7.86 -12.21
N ILE A 99 6.66 -7.65 -12.15
CA ILE A 99 7.64 -8.39 -12.94
C ILE A 99 8.38 -9.34 -12.01
N ARG A 100 8.43 -10.63 -12.33
CA ARG A 100 9.20 -11.63 -11.58
C ARG A 100 10.17 -12.33 -12.53
N MET A 101 11.43 -12.47 -12.15
CA MET A 101 12.42 -13.24 -12.93
C MET A 101 13.60 -13.73 -12.10
N TRP A 102 14.13 -14.88 -12.47
CA TRP A 102 15.51 -15.22 -12.16
C TRP A 102 16.41 -14.69 -13.27
N MET A 103 17.48 -14.00 -12.87
CA MET A 103 18.47 -13.50 -13.79
C MET A 103 19.88 -13.85 -13.31
N LYS A 104 20.71 -14.30 -14.24
CA LYS A 104 22.16 -14.42 -14.09
C LYS A 104 22.80 -13.57 -15.19
N HIS A 105 23.26 -12.38 -14.86
CA HIS A 105 23.87 -11.47 -15.82
C HIS A 105 25.35 -11.81 -16.02
N GLY A 106 25.79 -11.89 -17.28
CA GLY A 106 27.17 -12.20 -17.63
C GLY A 106 28.09 -11.00 -17.45
N GLN A 107 29.39 -11.24 -17.24
CA GLN A 107 30.37 -10.15 -17.31
C GLN A 107 30.44 -9.56 -18.73
N SER A 108 30.39 -8.22 -18.81
CA SER A 108 30.53 -7.50 -20.07
C SER A 108 31.89 -7.78 -20.70
N GLN A 109 31.90 -8.21 -21.97
CA GLN A 109 33.13 -8.51 -22.72
C GLN A 109 33.80 -7.26 -23.33
N LEU A 110 33.23 -6.07 -23.11
CA LEU A 110 33.75 -4.84 -23.70
C LEU A 110 34.94 -4.30 -22.90
N LEU A 111 36.09 -4.21 -23.57
CA LEU A 111 37.39 -3.83 -23.02
C LEU A 111 37.50 -2.35 -22.56
N ASP A 112 36.48 -1.51 -22.79
CA ASP A 112 36.58 -0.05 -22.61
C ASP A 112 35.71 0.53 -21.47
N GLY A 113 35.21 -0.30 -20.55
CA GLY A 113 34.49 0.14 -19.35
C GLY A 113 33.12 0.82 -19.58
N SER A 114 32.82 1.25 -20.81
CA SER A 114 31.49 1.65 -21.28
C SER A 114 30.66 0.40 -21.51
N ARG A 115 29.70 0.12 -20.61
CA ARG A 115 28.68 -0.90 -20.87
C ARG A 115 27.58 -0.28 -21.72
N ASP A 116 27.46 -0.79 -22.95
CA ASP A 116 26.29 -0.52 -23.78
C ASP A 116 25.01 -0.95 -23.05
N LYS A 117 23.87 -0.38 -23.47
CA LYS A 117 22.56 -0.77 -22.91
C LYS A 117 22.27 -2.22 -23.28
N GLU A 118 21.78 -3.00 -22.33
CA GLU A 118 21.45 -4.42 -22.49
C GLU A 118 19.98 -4.64 -22.10
N HIS A 119 19.11 -5.02 -23.04
CA HIS A 119 17.67 -5.11 -22.78
C HIS A 119 17.23 -6.51 -22.38
N ILE A 120 16.71 -6.66 -21.16
CA ILE A 120 16.02 -7.88 -20.71
C ILE A 120 14.72 -8.02 -21.50
N PHE A 121 13.93 -6.94 -21.56
CA PHE A 121 12.83 -6.81 -22.51
C PHE A 121 12.67 -5.37 -22.99
N CYS A 122 12.09 -5.21 -24.18
CA CYS A 122 11.83 -3.90 -24.78
C CYS A 122 10.52 -3.91 -25.56
N LYS A 123 9.70 -2.88 -25.32
CA LYS A 123 8.61 -2.44 -26.19
C LYS A 123 9.03 -1.16 -26.89
N SER A 124 9.28 -1.22 -28.19
CA SER A 124 9.61 -0.04 -29.00
C SER A 124 8.65 0.13 -30.17
N ASP A 125 8.65 1.30 -30.79
CA ASP A 125 8.02 1.50 -32.10
C ASP A 125 8.59 0.48 -33.10
N ASN A 126 7.76 -0.18 -33.91
CA ASN A 126 8.22 -1.11 -34.97
C ASN A 126 8.61 -0.36 -36.25
N LYS A 127 8.09 0.85 -36.45
CA LYS A 127 8.24 1.63 -37.70
C LYS A 127 8.51 3.11 -37.41
N LYS A 128 9.24 3.74 -38.35
CA LYS A 128 9.52 5.19 -38.42
C LYS A 128 10.34 5.75 -37.25
N LYS A 129 9.74 5.84 -36.07
CA LYS A 129 10.37 6.35 -34.84
C LYS A 129 11.03 5.17 -34.10
N ASN A 130 11.93 5.45 -33.16
CA ASN A 130 12.57 4.45 -32.30
C ASN A 130 12.33 4.82 -30.84
N ARG A 131 11.09 5.11 -30.47
CA ARG A 131 10.75 5.46 -29.10
C ARG A 131 10.56 4.17 -28.32
N HIS A 132 11.18 4.07 -27.16
CA HIS A 132 10.96 2.97 -26.24
C HIS A 132 9.76 3.34 -25.38
N HIS A 133 8.71 2.52 -25.40
CA HIS A 133 7.51 2.73 -24.63
C HIS A 133 7.70 2.17 -23.23
N VAL A 134 8.23 0.94 -23.16
CA VAL A 134 8.56 0.26 -21.91
C VAL A 134 9.82 -0.57 -22.13
N ALA A 135 10.76 -0.55 -21.19
CA ALA A 135 11.94 -1.41 -21.26
C ALA A 135 12.47 -1.72 -19.87
N LEU A 136 12.89 -2.97 -19.63
CA LEU A 136 13.74 -3.33 -18.50
C LEU A 136 15.12 -3.64 -19.06
N LEU A 137 16.13 -2.90 -18.60
CA LEU A 137 17.47 -2.95 -19.16
C LEU A 137 18.55 -2.79 -18.11
N ILE A 138 19.76 -3.21 -18.45
CA ILE A 138 20.97 -3.02 -17.67
C ILE A 138 21.85 -2.01 -18.38
N GLN A 139 22.43 -1.08 -17.61
CA GLN A 139 23.41 -0.14 -18.11
C GLN A 139 24.36 0.26 -16.99
N SER A 140 25.67 0.13 -17.20
CA SER A 140 26.71 0.63 -16.27
C SER A 140 26.49 0.24 -14.80
N ASN A 141 26.17 -1.04 -14.52
CA ASN A 141 25.87 -1.62 -13.20
C ASN A 141 24.49 -1.29 -12.61
N SER A 142 23.64 -0.59 -13.35
CA SER A 142 22.29 -0.29 -12.89
C SER A 142 21.25 -1.13 -13.61
N LEU A 143 20.25 -1.61 -12.87
CA LEU A 143 18.98 -2.05 -13.43
C LEU A 143 18.12 -0.82 -13.68
N LYS A 144 17.49 -0.74 -14.86
CA LYS A 144 16.64 0.38 -15.24
C LYS A 144 15.31 -0.12 -15.74
N LEU A 145 14.22 0.41 -15.18
CA LEU A 145 12.89 0.25 -15.75
C LEU A 145 12.46 1.59 -16.36
N LEU A 146 12.20 1.58 -17.66
CA LEU A 146 11.61 2.68 -18.42
C LEU A 146 10.13 2.39 -18.64
N ILE A 147 9.25 3.34 -18.32
CA ILE A 147 7.82 3.33 -18.65
C ILE A 147 7.45 4.74 -19.10
N ARG A 148 7.15 4.93 -20.39
CA ARG A 148 6.74 6.23 -20.91
C ARG A 148 5.23 6.29 -21.07
N LYS A 149 4.62 7.31 -20.46
CA LYS A 149 3.22 7.66 -20.69
C LYS A 149 3.01 7.99 -22.17
N VAL A 150 1.91 7.53 -22.76
CA VAL A 150 1.47 7.97 -24.09
C VAL A 150 0.44 9.07 -23.90
N SER A 151 0.64 10.20 -24.57
CA SER A 151 -0.19 11.38 -24.39
C SER A 151 -1.56 11.24 -25.05
N SER A 152 -2.66 11.48 -24.34
CA SER A 152 -4.00 11.57 -24.95
C SER A 152 -4.29 12.95 -25.54
N THR A 153 -3.55 13.97 -25.12
CA THR A 153 -3.67 15.40 -25.47
C THR A 153 -2.27 15.99 -25.68
N ASN A 154 -2.10 17.26 -26.05
CA ASN A 154 -0.77 17.89 -26.12
C ASN A 154 -0.27 18.27 -24.70
N GLU A 155 -0.13 17.28 -23.81
CA GLU A 155 0.45 17.48 -22.47
C GLU A 155 1.95 17.77 -22.57
N THR A 156 2.41 18.77 -21.83
CA THR A 156 3.83 19.17 -21.72
C THR A 156 4.40 18.91 -20.33
N ASN A 157 3.67 18.20 -19.48
CA ASN A 157 4.10 17.91 -18.12
C ASN A 157 5.13 16.77 -18.12
N TYR A 158 6.13 16.85 -17.25
CA TYR A 158 7.06 15.77 -17.00
C TYR A 158 6.45 14.74 -16.04
N TYR A 159 6.68 13.44 -16.31
CA TYR A 159 6.22 12.36 -15.45
C TYR A 159 7.37 11.38 -15.17
N PRO A 160 7.41 10.74 -13.99
CA PRO A 160 8.34 9.64 -13.70
C PRO A 160 8.32 8.63 -14.84
N SER A 161 9.48 8.44 -15.46
CA SER A 161 9.59 7.65 -16.69
C SER A 161 10.71 6.62 -16.63
N GLU A 162 11.81 6.89 -15.92
CA GLU A 162 12.88 5.90 -15.71
C GLU A 162 13.20 5.76 -14.22
N TRP A 163 13.23 4.52 -13.73
CA TRP A 163 13.67 4.15 -12.39
C TRP A 163 14.98 3.39 -12.51
N ILE A 164 16.01 3.84 -11.81
CA ILE A 164 17.39 3.37 -11.94
C ILE A 164 17.88 2.89 -10.58
N TRP A 165 18.18 1.61 -10.45
CA TRP A 165 18.78 1.02 -9.25
C TRP A 165 20.22 0.61 -9.54
N THR A 166 21.19 1.09 -8.77
CA THR A 166 22.58 0.64 -8.80
C THR A 166 22.74 -0.52 -7.82
N LEU A 167 23.09 -1.71 -8.32
CA LEU A 167 23.16 -2.92 -7.52
C LEU A 167 24.33 -3.84 -7.92
N SER A 168 24.94 -4.47 -6.92
CA SER A 168 26.11 -5.33 -7.11
C SER A 168 25.77 -6.67 -7.77
N GLN A 169 24.55 -7.16 -7.58
CA GLN A 169 24.03 -8.45 -8.06
C GLN A 169 24.02 -8.58 -9.59
N ILE A 170 24.08 -7.46 -10.31
CA ILE A 170 24.23 -7.46 -11.77
C ILE A 170 25.66 -7.83 -12.19
N ASN A 171 26.63 -7.84 -11.28
CA ASN A 171 28.06 -7.90 -11.61
C ASN A 171 28.80 -9.11 -11.07
N ASP A 172 28.12 -10.01 -10.37
CA ASP A 172 28.75 -11.13 -9.67
C ASP A 172 28.65 -12.48 -10.41
N ASP A 173 28.04 -12.47 -11.60
CA ASP A 173 27.76 -13.69 -12.38
C ASP A 173 27.09 -14.77 -11.50
N GLN A 174 26.13 -14.38 -10.66
CA GLN A 174 25.29 -15.30 -9.87
C GLN A 174 23.82 -15.19 -10.26
N TRP A 175 23.05 -16.23 -9.91
CA TRP A 175 21.60 -16.19 -10.04
C TRP A 175 21.01 -15.36 -8.91
N HIS A 176 20.23 -14.35 -9.27
CA HIS A 176 19.43 -13.56 -8.35
C HIS A 176 17.97 -13.55 -8.78
N PHE A 177 17.08 -13.56 -7.80
CA PHE A 177 15.65 -13.45 -8.01
C PHE A 177 15.22 -11.99 -7.88
N TYR A 178 14.65 -11.44 -8.94
CA TYR A 178 14.18 -10.06 -9.00
C TYR A 178 12.66 -10.04 -9.04
N GLU A 179 12.06 -9.26 -8.14
CA GLU A 179 10.63 -8.94 -8.15
C GLU A 179 10.46 -7.42 -8.14
N LEU A 180 9.74 -6.89 -9.13
CA LEU A 180 9.42 -5.47 -9.23
C LEU A 180 7.92 -5.33 -9.09
N TYR A 181 7.46 -4.70 -8.02
CA TYR A 181 6.07 -4.31 -7.83
C TYR A 181 5.90 -2.88 -8.33
N VAL A 182 5.27 -2.72 -9.50
CA VAL A 182 5.06 -1.41 -10.11
C VAL A 182 3.69 -0.89 -9.73
N HIS A 183 3.67 0.15 -8.91
CA HIS A 183 2.47 0.93 -8.57
C HIS A 183 2.38 2.09 -9.56
N TYR A 184 1.79 1.83 -10.72
CA TYR A 184 1.82 2.77 -11.84
C TYR A 184 0.93 4.00 -11.54
N PRO A 185 1.39 5.24 -11.80
CA PRO A 185 2.69 5.63 -12.37
C PRO A 185 3.72 6.13 -11.33
N THR A 186 3.49 5.88 -10.04
CA THR A 186 4.09 6.66 -8.95
C THR A 186 5.35 6.04 -8.35
N SER A 187 5.37 4.73 -8.13
CA SER A 187 6.43 4.08 -7.36
C SER A 187 6.66 2.64 -7.77
N ILE A 188 7.85 2.14 -7.43
CA ILE A 188 8.25 0.76 -7.71
C ILE A 188 9.01 0.21 -6.52
N ASP A 189 8.55 -0.90 -5.97
CA ASP A 189 9.28 -1.66 -4.96
C ASP A 189 10.10 -2.75 -5.65
N LEU A 190 11.41 -2.74 -5.42
CA LEU A 190 12.33 -3.76 -5.93
C LEU A 190 12.71 -4.72 -4.79
N TYR A 191 12.50 -6.01 -5.01
CA TYR A 191 12.98 -7.07 -4.16
C TYR A 191 14.07 -7.87 -4.89
N ILE A 192 15.14 -8.19 -4.17
CA ILE A 192 16.22 -9.05 -4.65
C ILE A 192 16.35 -10.20 -3.65
N ASP A 193 16.26 -11.43 -4.14
CA ASP A 193 16.30 -12.65 -3.33
C ASP A 193 15.31 -12.60 -2.15
N LYS A 194 14.11 -12.07 -2.43
CA LYS A 194 13.00 -11.87 -1.48
C LYS A 194 13.28 -10.86 -0.38
N GLN A 195 14.33 -10.05 -0.51
CA GLN A 195 14.63 -8.94 0.40
C GLN A 195 14.34 -7.61 -0.28
N LEU A 196 13.65 -6.71 0.42
CA LEU A 196 13.38 -5.37 -0.07
C LEU A 196 14.70 -4.62 -0.31
N PHE A 197 14.88 -4.07 -1.51
CA PHE A 197 16.02 -3.23 -1.83
C PHE A 197 15.83 -1.84 -1.22
N ILE A 198 16.68 -1.50 -0.24
CA ILE A 198 16.61 -0.22 0.44
C ILE A 198 17.24 0.87 -0.44
N VAL A 199 16.40 1.79 -0.89
CA VAL A 199 16.80 2.92 -1.73
C VAL A 199 17.43 4.05 -0.92
N ASN A 200 18.44 4.70 -1.50
CA ASN A 200 19.06 5.93 -1.08
C ASN A 200 19.53 6.71 -2.32
N GLU A 201 20.09 7.90 -2.13
CA GLU A 201 20.45 8.78 -3.25
C GLU A 201 21.65 8.29 -4.08
N GLU A 202 22.50 7.44 -3.51
CA GLU A 202 23.66 6.89 -4.23
C GLU A 202 23.26 5.70 -5.10
N ASN A 203 22.24 4.94 -4.68
CA ASN A 203 21.86 3.68 -5.30
C ASN A 203 20.55 3.72 -6.08
N PHE A 204 19.81 4.84 -6.06
CA PHE A 204 18.52 4.95 -6.73
C PHE A 204 18.27 6.33 -7.31
N GLN A 205 17.74 6.39 -8.54
CA GLN A 205 17.41 7.62 -9.24
C GLN A 205 16.11 7.46 -10.04
N ILE A 206 15.34 8.55 -10.14
CA ILE A 206 14.19 8.68 -11.03
C ILE A 206 14.49 9.76 -12.06
N ILE A 207 14.13 9.51 -13.31
CA ILE A 207 14.20 10.51 -14.38
C ILE A 207 12.78 10.73 -14.92
N ASN A 208 12.37 11.99 -14.96
CA ASN A 208 11.11 12.38 -15.57
C ASN A 208 11.30 12.70 -17.05
N ASP A 209 10.31 12.38 -17.87
CA ASP A 209 10.30 12.69 -19.30
C ASP A 209 8.89 13.14 -19.74
N HIS A 210 8.82 13.78 -20.91
CA HIS A 210 7.58 14.11 -21.56
C HIS A 210 6.87 12.85 -22.06
N PRO A 211 5.52 12.81 -22.00
CA PRO A 211 4.73 11.79 -22.64
C PRO A 211 5.10 11.63 -24.11
N LEU A 212 5.05 10.38 -24.58
CA LEU A 212 5.15 10.09 -25.99
C LEU A 212 3.96 10.71 -26.72
N GLU A 213 4.24 11.58 -27.68
CA GLU A 213 3.24 12.11 -28.61
C GLU A 213 2.46 10.95 -29.26
N ASN A 214 1.13 10.98 -29.12
CA ASN A 214 0.26 10.01 -29.76
C ASN A 214 0.19 10.31 -31.26
N ILE A 215 0.80 9.44 -32.05
CA ILE A 215 0.77 9.55 -33.50
C ILE A 215 -0.45 8.75 -33.94
N ASN A 216 -1.49 9.43 -34.42
CA ASN A 216 -2.67 8.78 -34.98
C ASN A 216 -2.25 7.80 -36.09
N GLY A 217 -2.37 6.53 -35.76
CA GLY A 217 -1.92 5.40 -36.54
C GLY A 217 -1.71 4.27 -35.55
N THR A 218 -2.15 3.05 -35.87
CA THR A 218 -1.79 1.87 -35.10
C THR A 218 -0.28 1.70 -35.20
N ASP A 219 0.47 2.40 -34.33
CA ASP A 219 1.90 2.24 -34.17
C ASP A 219 2.08 0.79 -33.79
N GLN A 220 2.49 0.01 -34.80
CA GLN A 220 2.87 -1.36 -34.59
C GLN A 220 4.06 -1.22 -33.64
N THR A 221 3.90 -1.46 -32.36
CA THR A 221 5.03 -1.64 -31.43
C THR A 221 5.58 -3.06 -31.60
N ALA A 222 6.83 -3.28 -31.26
CA ALA A 222 7.42 -4.61 -31.16
C ALA A 222 7.78 -4.86 -29.69
N PHE A 223 7.29 -5.97 -29.14
CA PHE A 223 7.69 -6.42 -27.81
C PHE A 223 8.71 -7.54 -27.95
N THR A 224 9.86 -7.41 -27.31
CA THR A 224 11.03 -8.25 -27.54
C THR A 224 11.71 -8.59 -26.22
N LEU A 225 12.30 -9.79 -26.13
CA LEU A 225 13.13 -10.24 -25.01
C LEU A 225 14.59 -10.37 -25.45
N GLY A 226 15.51 -10.03 -24.56
CA GLY A 226 16.95 -10.19 -24.76
C GLY A 226 17.60 -9.19 -25.72
N ALA A 227 16.84 -8.25 -26.28
CA ALA A 227 17.30 -7.13 -27.10
C ALA A 227 16.16 -6.11 -27.27
N CYS A 228 16.42 -5.01 -27.98
CA CYS A 228 15.38 -4.09 -28.43
C CYS A 228 15.33 -4.00 -29.97
N TRP A 229 14.12 -3.93 -30.53
CA TRP A 229 13.92 -3.71 -31.96
C TRP A 229 14.24 -2.26 -32.34
N HIS A 230 15.08 -2.07 -33.35
CA HIS A 230 15.46 -0.74 -33.84
C HIS A 230 14.99 -0.52 -35.30
N PRO A 231 13.90 0.23 -35.57
CA PRO A 231 13.27 0.28 -36.89
C PRO A 231 14.17 0.76 -38.02
N ARG A 232 15.02 1.77 -37.76
CA ARG A 232 15.96 2.30 -38.76
C ARG A 232 17.05 1.30 -39.14
N ALA A 233 17.43 0.45 -38.20
CA ALA A 233 18.46 -0.56 -38.39
C ALA A 233 17.85 -1.88 -38.93
N SER A 234 16.52 -2.06 -38.73
CA SER A 234 15.77 -3.26 -39.13
C SER A 234 16.35 -4.57 -38.55
N HIS A 235 16.98 -4.49 -37.39
CA HIS A 235 17.45 -5.63 -36.61
C HIS A 235 17.41 -5.31 -35.11
N MET A 236 17.62 -6.36 -34.29
CA MET A 236 17.71 -6.26 -32.84
C MET A 236 19.08 -5.72 -32.44
N LEU A 237 19.10 -4.79 -31.48
CA LEU A 237 20.32 -4.21 -30.92
C LEU A 237 20.24 -4.21 -29.40
N GLN A 238 21.36 -3.88 -28.75
CA GLN A 238 21.42 -3.73 -27.28
C GLN A 238 21.05 -5.04 -26.58
N ASN A 239 21.67 -6.12 -27.07
CA ASN A 239 21.40 -7.48 -26.64
C ASN A 239 21.81 -7.69 -25.19
N PHE A 240 20.97 -8.40 -24.45
CA PHE A 240 21.27 -8.88 -23.12
C PHE A 240 22.30 -10.00 -23.17
N ASN A 241 23.30 -9.92 -22.30
CA ASN A 241 24.29 -10.97 -22.11
C ASN A 241 24.07 -11.66 -20.76
N GLY A 242 23.53 -12.87 -20.77
CA GLY A 242 23.27 -13.61 -19.54
C GLY A 242 22.25 -14.72 -19.69
N LYS A 243 21.64 -15.12 -18.58
CA LYS A 243 20.62 -16.16 -18.53
C LYS A 243 19.39 -15.65 -17.80
N LEU A 244 18.21 -16.01 -18.31
CA LEU A 244 16.91 -15.68 -17.72
C LEU A 244 16.09 -16.95 -17.52
N SER A 245 15.36 -17.01 -16.41
CA SER A 245 14.37 -18.05 -16.13
C SER A 245 13.15 -17.46 -15.44
N GLY A 246 11.97 -18.04 -15.68
CA GLY A 246 10.75 -17.66 -14.97
C GLY A 246 10.39 -16.18 -15.11
N LEU A 247 10.58 -15.58 -16.28
CA LEU A 247 10.16 -14.20 -16.54
C LEU A 247 8.64 -14.17 -16.70
N ILE A 248 7.96 -13.64 -15.69
CA ILE A 248 6.51 -13.49 -15.65
C ILE A 248 6.18 -12.00 -15.46
N ILE A 249 5.18 -11.53 -16.21
CA ILE A 249 4.54 -10.24 -16.00
C ILE A 249 3.11 -10.49 -15.57
N GLU A 250 2.76 -10.04 -14.38
CA GLU A 250 1.43 -10.18 -13.82
C GLU A 250 0.74 -8.82 -13.81
N GLN A 251 -0.38 -8.70 -14.53
CA GLN A 251 -1.14 -7.45 -14.62
C GLN A 251 -2.47 -7.60 -13.88
N LYS A 252 -2.87 -6.60 -13.10
CA LYS A 252 -4.22 -6.58 -12.50
C LYS A 252 -5.26 -6.33 -13.60
N GLU A 253 -6.37 -7.06 -13.66
CA GLU A 253 -7.42 -6.73 -14.65
C GLU A 253 -8.18 -5.44 -14.28
N GLN A 254 -8.46 -4.60 -15.29
CA GLN A 254 -8.99 -3.24 -15.12
C GLN A 254 -10.46 -3.21 -14.64
N GLU A 255 -11.20 -4.32 -14.72
CA GLU A 255 -12.64 -4.40 -14.38
C GLU A 255 -12.95 -4.40 -12.87
N GLU A 256 -11.95 -4.50 -11.98
CA GLU A 256 -12.19 -4.62 -10.54
C GLU A 256 -12.24 -3.31 -9.74
N ARG A 257 -12.24 -2.13 -10.38
CA ARG A 257 -12.72 -0.92 -9.67
C ARG A 257 -14.21 -0.98 -9.35
N ALA A 258 -14.95 -1.94 -9.89
CA ALA A 258 -16.37 -2.17 -9.60
C ALA A 258 -16.64 -3.15 -8.45
N ASN A 259 -15.65 -3.93 -7.98
CA ASN A 259 -15.82 -4.94 -6.92
C ASN A 259 -14.82 -4.81 -5.76
N GLY A 260 -14.51 -3.58 -5.33
CA GLY A 260 -14.18 -3.31 -3.93
C GLY A 260 -12.81 -3.74 -3.38
N CYS A 261 -11.87 -4.24 -4.20
CA CYS A 261 -10.53 -4.57 -3.71
C CYS A 261 -9.62 -3.33 -3.68
N ILE A 262 -9.84 -2.48 -2.68
CA ILE A 262 -8.92 -1.39 -2.30
C ILE A 262 -7.90 -2.00 -1.32
N ARG A 263 -6.59 -1.75 -1.47
CA ARG A 263 -5.60 -2.16 -0.44
C ARG A 263 -5.90 -1.32 0.82
N GLU A 264 -6.34 -1.96 1.88
CA GLU A 264 -6.89 -1.27 3.04
C GLU A 264 -5.87 -1.16 4.18
N CYS A 265 -4.95 -0.21 4.08
CA CYS A 265 -4.14 0.15 5.24
C CYS A 265 -5.05 0.81 6.29
N GLU A 266 -5.05 0.26 7.51
CA GLU A 266 -5.89 0.76 8.61
C GLU A 266 -5.58 2.23 8.91
N GLN A 267 -4.29 2.58 8.87
CA GLN A 267 -3.75 3.92 9.10
C GLN A 267 -2.67 4.20 8.04
N PHE A 268 -2.69 5.38 7.42
CA PHE A 268 -1.71 5.78 6.41
C PHE A 268 -1.55 7.31 6.34
N ILE A 269 -0.45 7.76 5.74
CA ILE A 269 -0.26 9.16 5.40
C ILE A 269 -0.50 9.33 3.92
N GLU A 270 -1.23 10.37 3.57
CA GLU A 270 -1.44 10.81 2.20
C GLU A 270 -1.00 12.27 2.08
N ILE A 271 -0.48 12.65 0.92
CA ILE A 271 -0.31 14.06 0.58
C ILE A 271 -1.53 14.46 -0.25
N ALA A 272 -2.53 15.05 0.41
CA ALA A 272 -3.81 15.39 -0.19
C ALA A 272 -3.68 16.58 -1.16
N ASP A 273 -4.57 16.68 -2.14
CA ASP A 273 -4.70 17.88 -2.99
C ASP A 273 -3.43 18.32 -3.74
N ILE A 274 -2.49 17.42 -4.05
CA ILE A 274 -1.49 17.71 -5.08
C ILE A 274 -2.21 17.70 -6.43
N ILE A 275 -2.79 18.83 -6.79
CA ILE A 275 -2.93 19.15 -8.21
C ILE A 275 -1.49 19.19 -8.73
N PRO A 276 -1.12 18.39 -9.76
CA PRO A 276 0.22 18.41 -10.36
C PRO A 276 0.44 19.71 -11.18
N LYS A 277 0.16 20.86 -10.58
CA LYS A 277 0.24 22.19 -11.18
C LYS A 277 1.57 22.88 -10.92
N THR A 278 2.43 22.31 -10.07
CA THR A 278 3.81 22.78 -9.89
C THR A 278 4.75 21.66 -10.33
N GLU A 279 5.43 21.90 -11.44
CA GLU A 279 6.18 20.98 -12.29
C GLU A 279 7.45 20.36 -11.65
N THR A 280 7.64 20.45 -10.33
CA THR A 280 8.96 20.27 -9.68
C THR A 280 8.98 19.36 -8.46
N VAL A 281 7.94 18.55 -8.24
CA VAL A 281 7.85 17.65 -7.07
C VAL A 281 7.83 16.19 -7.50
N GLU A 282 8.84 15.41 -7.10
CA GLU A 282 8.85 13.95 -7.20
C GLU A 282 8.57 13.36 -5.81
N PHE A 283 7.77 12.29 -5.73
CA PHE A 283 7.56 11.60 -4.46
C PHE A 283 7.47 10.10 -4.65
N ILE A 284 8.03 9.36 -3.70
CA ILE A 284 7.88 7.91 -3.58
C ILE A 284 7.50 7.56 -2.15
N SER A 285 6.80 6.44 -2.00
CA SER A 285 6.43 5.92 -0.69
C SER A 285 6.64 4.41 -0.64
N ASN A 286 6.87 3.89 0.56
CA ASN A 286 6.93 2.46 0.81
C ASN A 286 5.52 1.83 0.84
N GLU A 287 5.46 0.50 0.85
CA GLU A 287 4.20 -0.27 0.73
C GLU A 287 3.07 0.10 1.68
N ASN A 288 3.38 0.55 2.89
CA ASN A 288 2.41 0.93 3.93
C ASN A 288 2.26 2.44 4.12
N GLN A 289 2.84 3.23 3.22
CA GLN A 289 2.82 4.69 3.26
C GLN A 289 3.34 5.32 4.57
N SER A 290 4.21 4.59 5.28
CA SER A 290 4.85 5.07 6.52
C SER A 290 6.14 5.84 6.26
N VAL A 291 6.72 5.73 5.07
CA VAL A 291 7.90 6.46 4.63
C VAL A 291 7.59 7.14 3.30
N TRP A 292 7.87 8.44 3.22
CA TRP A 292 7.77 9.21 1.99
C TRP A 292 9.12 9.87 1.70
N ILE A 293 9.59 9.75 0.47
CA ILE A 293 10.77 10.48 -0.01
C ILE A 293 10.25 11.48 -1.04
N LEU A 294 10.51 12.76 -0.80
CA LEU A 294 10.01 13.89 -1.55
C LEU A 294 11.21 14.64 -2.10
N ARG A 295 11.26 14.87 -3.41
CA ARG A 295 12.25 15.72 -4.05
C ARG A 295 11.58 17.02 -4.51
N THR A 296 12.16 18.15 -4.14
CA THR A 296 11.67 19.48 -4.52
C THR A 296 12.82 20.36 -4.99
N ASP A 297 12.51 21.38 -5.79
CA ASP A 297 13.47 22.36 -6.32
C ASP A 297 13.86 23.47 -5.32
N SER A 298 13.10 23.61 -4.23
CA SER A 298 13.32 24.64 -3.22
C SER A 298 12.75 24.24 -1.86
N THR A 299 13.26 24.89 -0.80
CA THR A 299 12.73 24.78 0.56
C THR A 299 11.28 25.25 0.66
N GLU A 300 10.90 26.28 -0.10
CA GLU A 300 9.52 26.80 -0.12
C GLU A 300 8.54 25.79 -0.75
N SER A 301 8.93 25.14 -1.85
CA SER A 301 8.15 24.04 -2.45
C SER A 301 7.98 22.89 -1.47
N PHE A 302 9.05 22.53 -0.74
CA PHE A 302 9.00 21.49 0.29
C PHE A 302 8.05 21.86 1.44
N GLU A 303 8.16 23.06 1.99
CA GLU A 303 7.25 23.56 3.03
C GLU A 303 5.79 23.58 2.59
N ASN A 304 5.52 24.00 1.35
CA ASN A 304 4.17 24.00 0.80
C ASN A 304 3.62 22.59 0.62
N LEU A 305 4.46 21.62 0.25
CA LEU A 305 4.07 20.21 0.16
C LEU A 305 3.74 19.64 1.54
N LEU A 306 4.53 19.98 2.57
CA LEU A 306 4.28 19.51 3.94
C LEU A 306 2.92 19.96 4.50
N LYS A 307 2.42 21.13 4.09
CA LYS A 307 1.08 21.61 4.50
C LYS A 307 -0.07 20.71 4.01
N HIS A 308 0.19 19.87 3.02
CA HIS A 308 -0.78 18.97 2.42
C HIS A 308 -0.66 17.53 2.94
N VAL A 309 0.26 17.27 3.86
CA VAL A 309 0.40 15.97 4.51
C VAL A 309 -0.77 15.77 5.48
N VAL A 310 -1.55 14.73 5.21
CA VAL A 310 -2.75 14.35 5.97
C VAL A 310 -2.57 12.95 6.52
N TYR A 311 -2.86 12.81 7.81
CA TYR A 311 -3.00 11.49 8.43
C TYR A 311 -4.42 10.97 8.20
N ARG A 312 -4.53 9.80 7.57
CA ARG A 312 -5.81 9.12 7.37
C ARG A 312 -5.87 7.85 8.21
N ASN A 313 -7.02 7.68 8.85
CA ASN A 313 -7.38 6.45 9.53
C ASN A 313 -8.71 5.97 8.98
N ARG A 314 -8.77 4.71 8.58
CA ARG A 314 -10.01 4.09 8.11
C ARG A 314 -11.04 4.00 9.24
N PRO A 315 -12.34 3.89 8.91
CA PRO A 315 -13.42 3.75 9.87
C PRO A 315 -13.46 2.36 10.53
N ILE A 316 -12.32 1.87 11.03
CA ILE A 316 -12.27 0.76 11.97
C ILE A 316 -12.33 1.37 13.38
N PRO A 317 -13.14 0.84 14.30
CA PRO A 317 -13.20 1.36 15.67
C PRO A 317 -11.80 1.32 16.29
N MET A 318 -11.20 2.50 16.43
CA MET A 318 -9.91 2.64 17.09
C MET A 318 -10.05 2.24 18.55
N ILE A 319 -9.06 1.49 19.07
CA ILE A 319 -8.98 1.20 20.50
C ILE A 319 -8.94 2.53 21.25
N PRO A 320 -9.90 2.80 22.16
CA PRO A 320 -9.91 4.02 22.95
C PRO A 320 -8.62 4.19 23.74
N GLY A 321 -8.14 5.42 23.82
CA GLY A 321 -6.89 5.71 24.52
C GLY A 321 -6.12 6.87 23.90
N GLU A 322 -4.97 7.15 24.51
CA GLU A 322 -4.02 8.15 24.05
C GLU A 322 -2.98 7.48 23.15
N ARG A 323 -2.86 7.95 21.91
CA ARG A 323 -1.82 7.52 20.97
C ARG A 323 -0.87 8.67 20.67
N LYS A 324 0.40 8.32 20.50
CA LYS A 324 1.46 9.27 20.14
C LYS A 324 1.82 9.08 18.67
N LEU A 325 1.51 10.09 17.87
CA LEU A 325 1.94 10.26 16.50
C LEU A 325 3.34 10.88 16.48
N THR A 326 4.32 10.23 15.86
CA THR A 326 5.65 10.84 15.67
C THR A 326 5.99 10.88 14.19
N LEU A 327 6.22 12.07 13.67
CA LEU A 327 6.74 12.29 12.32
C LEU A 327 8.20 12.75 12.44
N LYS A 328 9.10 11.96 11.87
CA LYS A 328 10.52 12.30 11.73
C LYS A 328 10.74 12.81 10.31
N THR A 329 11.46 13.92 10.20
CA THR A 329 11.78 14.52 8.90
C THR A 329 13.28 14.68 8.80
N SER A 330 13.87 14.15 7.74
CA SER A 330 15.28 14.31 7.39
C SER A 330 15.36 15.06 6.08
N LEU A 331 16.10 16.17 6.02
CA LEU A 331 16.34 16.94 4.81
C LEU A 331 17.76 16.72 4.34
N LYS A 332 17.95 16.51 3.04
CA LYS A 332 19.27 16.51 2.40
C LYS A 332 19.32 17.62 1.34
N CYS A 333 20.20 18.60 1.54
CA CYS A 333 20.49 19.62 0.52
C CYS A 333 21.51 19.02 -0.47
N LEU A 334 21.19 19.00 -1.76
CA LEU A 334 22.00 18.27 -2.74
C LEU A 334 23.33 18.94 -3.11
N GLY A 335 23.46 20.27 -3.00
CA GLY A 335 24.72 20.94 -3.31
C GLY A 335 25.75 20.86 -2.19
N ASP A 336 25.32 20.86 -0.92
CA ASP A 336 26.20 20.69 0.24
C ASP A 336 26.39 19.22 0.69
N ASN A 337 25.66 18.26 0.07
CA ASN A 337 25.62 16.84 0.44
C ASN A 337 25.44 16.60 1.96
N HIS A 338 24.74 17.52 2.62
CA HIS A 338 24.56 17.55 4.06
C HIS A 338 23.12 17.13 4.38
N THR A 339 22.98 16.18 5.31
CA THR A 339 21.70 15.72 5.82
C THR A 339 21.45 16.32 7.20
N THR A 340 20.29 16.95 7.38
CA THR A 340 19.84 17.50 8.65
C THR A 340 18.54 16.82 9.07
N ASP A 341 18.56 16.20 10.25
CA ASP A 341 17.34 15.74 10.89
C ASP A 341 16.63 16.93 11.55
N LEU A 342 15.38 17.16 11.16
CA LEU A 342 14.51 18.14 11.82
C LEU A 342 14.00 17.58 13.14
N LYS A 343 13.60 18.49 14.02
CA LYS A 343 12.95 18.12 15.27
C LYS A 343 11.68 17.28 14.97
N PRO A 344 11.55 16.07 15.56
CA PRO A 344 10.37 15.25 15.32
C PRO A 344 9.09 15.99 15.72
N PHE A 345 8.11 15.99 14.81
CA PHE A 345 6.78 16.46 15.10
C PHE A 345 6.03 15.39 15.90
N VAL A 346 5.44 15.78 17.02
CA VAL A 346 4.73 14.87 17.91
C VAL A 346 3.32 15.38 18.16
N LYS A 347 2.32 14.58 17.80
CA LYS A 347 0.91 14.87 18.10
C LYS A 347 0.33 13.78 18.99
N ARG A 348 -0.47 14.20 19.98
CA ARG A 348 -1.28 13.29 20.79
C ARG A 348 -2.66 13.17 20.16
N LEU A 349 -3.05 11.95 19.83
CA LEU A 349 -4.38 11.61 19.36
C LEU A 349 -5.15 11.03 20.55
N ILE A 350 -6.26 11.68 20.92
CA ILE A 350 -7.15 11.20 21.99
C ILE A 350 -8.37 10.58 21.30
N ILE A 351 -8.50 9.26 21.43
CA ILE A 351 -9.63 8.52 20.89
C ILE A 351 -10.62 8.31 22.04
N GLU A 352 -11.70 9.08 22.04
CA GLU A 352 -12.76 8.96 23.04
C GLU A 352 -13.58 7.69 22.81
N SER A 353 -13.74 6.84 23.83
CA SER A 353 -14.76 5.79 23.81
C SER A 353 -16.13 6.41 24.05
N LYS A 354 -17.08 6.23 23.13
CA LYS A 354 -18.48 6.40 23.51
C LYS A 354 -18.83 5.28 24.49
N PRO A 355 -19.41 5.58 25.68
CA PRO A 355 -19.77 4.55 26.63
C PRO A 355 -20.84 3.63 26.05
N VAL A 356 -20.65 2.32 26.17
CA VAL A 356 -21.69 1.32 25.88
C VAL A 356 -22.87 1.57 26.83
N ARG A 357 -24.08 1.73 26.30
CA ARG A 357 -25.29 1.96 27.09
C ARG A 357 -26.14 0.69 27.16
N ILE A 358 -26.11 0.02 28.30
CA ILE A 358 -27.02 -1.10 28.57
C ILE A 358 -28.36 -0.52 29.03
N GLU A 359 -29.42 -0.69 28.23
CA GLU A 359 -30.78 -0.29 28.60
C GLU A 359 -31.60 -1.51 29.07
N LEU A 360 -32.12 -1.47 30.28
CA LEU A 360 -33.00 -2.52 30.82
C LEU A 360 -34.44 -2.02 30.80
N LYS A 361 -35.29 -2.55 29.91
CA LYS A 361 -36.71 -2.19 29.86
C LYS A 361 -37.55 -3.22 30.62
N GLY A 362 -38.04 -2.79 31.78
CA GLY A 362 -39.07 -3.48 32.56
C GLY A 362 -40.39 -2.71 32.52
N ASN A 363 -41.48 -3.35 32.92
CA ASN A 363 -42.74 -2.65 33.10
C ASN A 363 -42.69 -1.84 34.41
N THR A 364 -43.28 -0.63 34.43
CA THR A 364 -43.17 0.27 35.60
C THR A 364 -44.24 -0.01 36.66
N ASN A 365 -45.35 -0.65 36.30
CA ASN A 365 -46.47 -0.94 37.18
C ASN A 365 -46.87 -2.42 37.08
N TYR A 366 -46.44 -3.20 38.08
CA TYR A 366 -46.83 -4.58 38.25
C TYR A 366 -48.00 -4.66 39.24
N LEU A 367 -49.22 -4.79 38.73
CA LEU A 367 -50.34 -5.29 39.53
C LEU A 367 -50.37 -6.80 39.37
N ILE A 368 -49.85 -7.51 40.36
CA ILE A 368 -49.65 -8.97 40.31
C ILE A 368 -50.43 -9.60 41.46
N ASP A 369 -51.14 -10.69 41.18
CA ASP A 369 -51.81 -11.48 42.20
C ASP A 369 -50.84 -12.37 43.00
N GLU A 370 -51.26 -12.78 44.20
CA GLU A 370 -50.45 -13.57 45.12
C GLU A 370 -50.01 -14.93 44.55
N GLN A 371 -50.80 -15.52 43.65
CA GLN A 371 -50.43 -16.80 43.02
C GLN A 371 -49.24 -16.63 42.09
N THR A 372 -49.20 -15.51 41.36
CA THR A 372 -48.12 -15.18 40.43
C THR A 372 -46.82 -14.84 41.17
N ILE A 373 -46.90 -14.19 42.35
CA ILE A 373 -45.75 -13.95 43.23
C ILE A 373 -45.06 -15.26 43.60
N ASN A 374 -45.85 -16.24 44.07
CA ASN A 374 -45.35 -17.57 44.47
C ASN A 374 -44.76 -18.38 43.31
N SER A 375 -45.14 -18.10 42.06
CA SER A 375 -44.57 -18.73 40.87
C SER A 375 -43.36 -18.00 40.28
N GLY A 376 -43.02 -16.82 40.80
CA GLY A 376 -41.93 -15.98 40.33
C GLY A 376 -42.33 -14.97 39.25
N ILE A 377 -41.59 -13.86 39.18
CA ILE A 377 -41.92 -12.70 38.34
C ILE A 377 -40.80 -12.42 37.33
N TYR A 378 -41.19 -12.19 36.07
CA TYR A 378 -40.31 -11.67 35.03
C TYR A 378 -40.21 -10.14 35.10
N LEU A 379 -39.14 -9.62 35.70
CA LEU A 379 -38.89 -8.17 35.81
C LEU A 379 -38.48 -7.53 34.47
N PHE A 380 -37.87 -8.28 33.56
CA PHE A 380 -37.35 -7.79 32.28
C PHE A 380 -37.95 -8.59 31.14
N GLN A 381 -39.23 -8.35 30.84
CA GLN A 381 -39.90 -9.04 29.72
C GLN A 381 -39.26 -8.68 28.38
N ASN A 382 -38.72 -7.46 28.25
CA ASN A 382 -38.01 -6.98 27.07
C ASN A 382 -36.62 -6.46 27.47
N LEU A 383 -35.71 -7.39 27.76
CA LEU A 383 -34.28 -7.05 27.88
C LEU A 383 -33.78 -6.62 26.50
N SER A 384 -33.18 -5.44 26.35
CA SER A 384 -32.65 -4.99 25.06
C SER A 384 -31.33 -4.26 25.29
N ILE A 385 -30.23 -4.95 25.02
CA ILE A 385 -28.91 -4.37 25.17
C ILE A 385 -28.57 -3.67 23.84
N PHE A 386 -28.43 -2.35 23.87
CA PHE A 386 -28.08 -1.57 22.68
C PHE A 386 -26.60 -1.21 22.69
N THR A 387 -25.92 -1.43 21.58
CA THR A 387 -24.62 -0.81 21.31
C THR A 387 -24.83 0.35 20.36
N ASP A 388 -24.46 1.57 20.75
CA ASP A 388 -24.51 2.74 19.85
C ASP A 388 -23.46 2.69 18.71
N SER A 389 -22.82 1.54 18.49
CA SER A 389 -21.80 1.34 17.45
C SER A 389 -22.47 0.81 16.18
N ILE A 390 -22.63 1.70 15.20
CA ILE A 390 -23.16 1.40 13.85
C ILE A 390 -22.13 0.59 13.01
N ILE A 391 -20.93 0.32 13.54
CA ILE A 391 -19.80 -0.21 12.77
C ILE A 391 -19.31 -1.52 13.40
N THR A 392 -19.71 -2.65 12.81
CA THR A 392 -19.31 -4.04 13.13
C THR A 392 -19.61 -4.50 14.57
N PRO A 393 -19.77 -5.81 14.85
CA PRO A 393 -20.06 -6.27 16.19
C PRO A 393 -18.82 -6.05 17.05
N ILE A 394 -18.72 -4.91 17.73
CA ILE A 394 -17.72 -4.70 18.77
C ILE A 394 -18.08 -5.64 19.88
N HIS A 395 -17.38 -6.77 19.91
CA HIS A 395 -17.39 -7.75 20.96
C HIS A 395 -17.06 -7.01 22.27
N ALA A 396 -18.08 -6.69 23.06
CA ALA A 396 -17.90 -5.96 24.30
C ALA A 396 -17.91 -6.93 25.49
N ASP A 397 -17.01 -6.72 26.45
CA ASP A 397 -17.00 -7.49 27.69
C ASP A 397 -17.84 -6.78 28.76
N ILE A 398 -18.90 -7.45 29.21
CA ILE A 398 -19.64 -7.04 30.40
C ILE A 398 -18.90 -7.61 31.61
N LYS A 399 -18.04 -6.78 32.23
CA LYS A 399 -17.29 -7.20 33.43
C LYS A 399 -18.21 -7.57 34.59
N GLU A 400 -19.15 -6.69 34.93
CA GLU A 400 -20.18 -6.94 35.95
C GLU A 400 -21.29 -5.89 35.83
N CYS A 401 -22.55 -6.33 35.82
CA CYS A 401 -23.72 -5.46 35.94
C CYS A 401 -24.67 -6.06 36.98
N SER A 402 -24.82 -5.37 38.11
CA SER A 402 -25.66 -5.82 39.23
C SER A 402 -26.99 -5.08 39.27
N ILE A 403 -28.08 -5.83 39.37
CA ILE A 403 -29.43 -5.35 39.61
C ILE A 403 -29.82 -5.81 41.01
N SER A 404 -30.18 -4.86 41.88
CA SER A 404 -30.63 -5.16 43.25
C SER A 404 -32.04 -4.66 43.48
N THR A 405 -32.83 -5.43 44.22
CA THR A 405 -34.15 -4.98 44.68
C THR A 405 -34.04 -4.27 46.03
N GLN A 406 -34.89 -3.27 46.25
CA GLN A 406 -35.11 -2.68 47.57
C GLN A 406 -36.61 -2.60 47.84
N PRO A 407 -37.14 -3.29 48.87
CA PRO A 407 -36.44 -4.18 49.80
C PRO A 407 -35.91 -5.48 49.15
N ASN A 408 -35.10 -6.24 49.89
CA ASN A 408 -34.60 -7.54 49.43
C ASN A 408 -35.75 -8.52 49.20
N LEU A 409 -35.57 -9.43 48.25
CA LEU A 409 -36.55 -10.47 47.92
C LEU A 409 -36.83 -11.38 49.11
N LEU A 410 -38.10 -11.68 49.34
CA LEU A 410 -38.54 -12.70 50.28
C LEU A 410 -38.53 -14.07 49.60
N TYR A 411 -37.40 -14.79 49.58
CA TYR A 411 -37.23 -16.05 48.84
C TYR A 411 -38.31 -17.13 49.02
N ASP A 412 -39.02 -17.11 50.14
CA ASP A 412 -40.12 -18.03 50.42
C ASP A 412 -41.37 -17.75 49.56
N PHE A 413 -41.47 -16.54 48.99
CA PHE A 413 -42.63 -16.04 48.26
C PHE A 413 -42.25 -15.32 46.95
N GLU A 414 -41.06 -14.75 46.85
CA GLU A 414 -40.62 -13.92 45.72
C GLU A 414 -39.42 -14.56 45.03
N GLN A 415 -39.59 -14.91 43.76
CA GLN A 415 -38.54 -15.45 42.92
C GLN A 415 -38.36 -14.60 41.67
N LEU A 416 -37.09 -14.33 41.33
CA LEU A 416 -36.73 -13.72 40.05
C LEU A 416 -36.54 -14.79 38.99
N ILE A 417 -37.28 -14.66 37.88
CA ILE A 417 -37.12 -15.52 36.71
C ILE A 417 -36.67 -14.66 35.54
N ILE A 418 -35.67 -15.16 34.81
CA ILE A 418 -35.00 -14.42 33.75
C ILE A 418 -35.06 -15.23 32.46
N PRO A 419 -35.31 -14.59 31.29
CA PRO A 419 -35.30 -15.27 30.00
C PRO A 419 -33.90 -15.80 29.65
N THR A 420 -33.56 -16.99 30.13
CA THR A 420 -32.20 -17.57 30.05
C THR A 420 -31.76 -17.78 28.60
N GLU A 421 -32.67 -18.25 27.74
CA GLU A 421 -32.41 -18.49 26.32
C GLU A 421 -32.02 -17.21 25.57
N TYR A 422 -32.70 -16.09 25.88
CA TYR A 422 -32.39 -14.79 25.28
C TYR A 422 -31.02 -14.27 25.74
N ILE A 423 -30.73 -14.33 27.04
CA ILE A 423 -29.45 -13.87 27.60
C ILE A 423 -28.26 -14.67 27.04
N GLN A 424 -28.41 -15.99 26.93
CA GLN A 424 -27.39 -16.86 26.36
C GLN A 424 -27.19 -16.60 24.85
N SER A 425 -28.25 -16.28 24.12
CA SER A 425 -28.16 -15.90 22.69
C SER A 425 -27.30 -14.66 22.43
N GLN A 426 -27.04 -13.86 23.47
CA GLN A 426 -26.25 -12.64 23.44
C GLN A 426 -24.86 -12.82 24.09
N ASN A 427 -24.38 -14.05 24.31
CA ASN A 427 -23.11 -14.34 25.02
C ASN A 427 -23.01 -13.75 26.44
N VAL A 428 -24.15 -13.50 27.08
CA VAL A 428 -24.22 -13.03 28.46
C VAL A 428 -24.52 -14.22 29.38
N GLN A 429 -23.88 -14.25 30.54
CA GLN A 429 -24.09 -15.15 31.66
C GLN A 429 -24.77 -14.40 32.81
N HIS A 430 -25.51 -15.13 33.63
CA HIS A 430 -26.24 -14.55 34.74
C HIS A 430 -26.06 -15.35 36.03
N LEU A 431 -26.07 -14.65 37.16
CA LEU A 431 -26.02 -15.21 38.51
C LEU A 431 -27.09 -14.57 39.38
N LEU A 432 -28.00 -15.37 39.91
CA LEU A 432 -28.97 -14.93 40.91
C LEU A 432 -28.28 -14.82 42.27
N THR A 433 -28.50 -13.70 42.96
CA THR A 433 -27.96 -13.40 44.29
C THR A 433 -29.09 -13.17 45.27
N GLN A 434 -28.78 -13.18 46.58
CA GLN A 434 -29.76 -12.93 47.64
C GLN A 434 -30.51 -11.59 47.52
N THR A 435 -29.99 -10.64 46.75
CA THR A 435 -30.55 -9.30 46.61
C THR A 435 -30.96 -8.98 45.17
N GLY A 436 -30.81 -9.91 44.22
CA GLY A 436 -31.15 -9.66 42.82
C GLY A 436 -30.33 -10.47 41.81
N LEU A 437 -29.78 -9.80 40.81
CA LEU A 437 -29.18 -10.41 39.61
C LEU A 437 -27.82 -9.78 39.28
N ILE A 438 -26.83 -10.61 38.96
CA ILE A 438 -25.55 -10.19 38.37
C ILE A 438 -25.47 -10.72 36.93
N LEU A 439 -25.13 -9.84 35.99
CA LEU A 439 -24.87 -10.17 34.59
C LEU A 439 -23.38 -9.99 34.29
N THR A 440 -22.78 -10.97 33.60
CA THR A 440 -21.39 -10.95 33.11
C THR A 440 -21.37 -11.49 31.70
N GLY A 441 -20.46 -11.04 30.84
CA GLY A 441 -20.48 -11.45 29.44
C GLY A 441 -19.15 -11.18 28.77
N LYS A 442 -18.79 -12.02 27.81
CA LYS A 442 -17.61 -11.81 26.97
C LYS A 442 -18.05 -11.85 25.53
N ASN A 443 -17.47 -10.99 24.70
CA ASN A 443 -17.79 -10.96 23.27
C ASN A 443 -19.30 -10.80 23.01
N PHE A 444 -19.94 -9.86 23.73
CA PHE A 444 -21.31 -9.42 23.49
C PHE A 444 -21.42 -8.72 22.14
#